data_AF-A0A3M1BZQ5-F1
#
_entry.id   AF-A0A3M1BZQ5-F1
#
_cell.length_a   1.000
_cell.length_b   1.000
_cell.length_c   1.000
_cell.angle_alpha   90.00
_cell.angle_beta   90.00
_cell.angle_gamma   90.00
#
_symmetry.space_group_name_H-M   'P 1'
#
loop_
_entity.id
_entity.type
_entity.pdbx_description
1 polymer ?
#
loop_
_entity_poly.entity_id
_entity_poly.type
_entity_poly.pdbx_seq_one_letter_code
_entity_poly.pdbx_strand_id
1 'polypeptide(L)' 'MTTRILFVCLGNICRSPTAEGVVRQLAGARPVLVDSCGTSDWHLGEPPCPQMVRAAAARGYD' A
#
# COMPACT_ATOMS: atom_id res chain seq x y z
N MET A 1 -21.43 4.57 6.46
CA MET A 1 -20.70 5.47 5.55
C MET A 1 -19.36 4.82 5.23
N THR A 2 -18.92 4.85 3.97
CA THR A 2 -17.67 4.22 3.55
C THR A 2 -16.54 5.25 3.56
N THR A 3 -15.49 5.00 4.34
CA THR A 3 -14.30 5.85 4.39
C THR A 3 -13.34 5.45 3.26
N ARG A 4 -12.80 6.43 2.54
CA ARG A 4 -11.84 6.19 1.44
C ARG A 4 -10.49 6.80 1.79
N ILE A 5 -9.42 6.03 1.68
CA ILE A 5 -8.05 6.44 2.05
C ILE A 5 -7.13 6.17 0.86
N LEU A 6 -6.36 7.18 0.45
CA LEU A 6 -5.32 7.07 -0.58
C LEU A 6 -3.95 7.31 0.07
N PHE A 7 -3.07 6.32 0.04
CA PHE A 7 -1.69 6.46 0.53
C PHE A 7 -0.80 6.99 -0.57
N VAL A 8 -0.04 8.06 -0.28
CA VAL A 8 0.80 8.72 -1.28
C VAL A 8 2.26 8.71 -0.83
N CYS A 9 3.17 8.33 -1.73
CA CYS A 9 4.60 8.54 -1.55
C CYS A 9 5.25 8.99 -2.86
N LEU A 10 6.57 9.03 -2.94
CA LEU A 10 7.25 9.47 -4.17
C LEU A 10 6.95 8.54 -5.37
N GLY A 11 7.40 7.28 -5.31
CA GLY A 11 7.39 6.38 -6.46
C GLY A 11 6.41 5.22 -6.40
N ASN A 12 5.50 5.16 -5.44
CA ASN A 12 4.52 4.06 -5.28
C ASN A 12 5.08 2.62 -5.26
N ILE A 13 6.35 2.41 -4.92
CA ILE A 13 6.94 1.06 -4.84
C ILE A 13 7.32 0.60 -3.44
N CYS A 14 7.47 1.51 -2.47
CA CYS A 14 7.94 1.16 -1.13
C CYS A 14 6.92 1.47 -0.03
N ARG A 15 6.69 2.75 0.25
CA ARG A 15 5.97 3.18 1.45
C ARG A 15 4.45 3.05 1.30
N SER A 16 3.92 3.58 0.21
CA SER A 16 2.47 3.65 0.01
C SER A 16 1.82 2.28 -0.28
N PRO A 17 2.42 1.36 -1.06
CA PRO A 17 1.84 0.01 -1.21
C PRO A 17 1.88 -0.78 0.10
N THR A 18 2.96 -0.65 0.90
CA THR A 18 3.01 -1.29 2.22
C THR A 18 1.94 -0.75 3.16
N ALA A 19 1.70 0.56 3.17
CA ALA A 19 0.63 1.14 3.98
C ALA A 19 -0.76 0.66 3.53
N GLU A 20 -0.98 0.54 2.22
CA GLU A 20 -2.21 -0.01 1.64
C GLU A 20 -2.45 -1.45 2.10
N GLY A 21 -1.47 -2.35 1.96
CA GLY A 21 -1.58 -3.76 2.39
C GLY A 21 -1.85 -3.89 3.89
N VAL A 22 -1.09 -3.15 4.71
CA VAL A 22 -1.26 -3.14 6.17
C VAL A 22 -2.67 -2.66 6.56
N VAL A 23 -3.13 -1.53 6.02
CA VAL A 23 -4.44 -0.98 6.40
C VAL A 23 -5.58 -1.81 5.82
N ARG A 24 -5.43 -2.41 4.63
CA ARG A 24 -6.38 -3.35 4.06
C ARG A 24 -6.61 -4.53 5.00
N GLN A 25 -5.54 -5.14 5.52
CA GLN A 25 -5.64 -6.24 6.46
C GLN A 25 -6.23 -5.79 7.81
N LEU A 26 -5.78 -4.64 8.34
CA LEU A 26 -6.29 -4.11 9.61
C LEU A 26 -7.76 -3.70 9.53
N ALA A 27 -8.25 -3.23 8.37
CA ALA A 27 -9.61 -2.76 8.20
C ALA A 27 -10.64 -3.84 8.57
N GLY A 28 -10.34 -5.12 8.31
CA GLY A 28 -11.24 -6.23 8.57
C GLY A 28 -12.59 -6.01 7.90
N ALA A 29 -13.69 -6.11 8.65
CA ALA A 29 -15.05 -5.89 8.13
C ALA A 29 -15.49 -4.41 8.10
N ARG A 30 -14.62 -3.46 8.44
CA ARG A 30 -14.97 -2.04 8.44
C ARG A 30 -15.16 -1.54 7.00
N PRO A 31 -16.10 -0.62 6.74
CA PRO A 31 -16.36 -0.08 5.41
C PRO A 31 -15.27 0.94 5.02
N VAL A 32 -14.06 0.45 4.76
CA VAL A 32 -12.90 1.25 4.36
C VAL A 32 -12.43 0.78 2.98
N LEU A 33 -12.33 1.71 2.05
CA LEU A 33 -11.68 1.50 0.75
C LEU A 33 -10.29 2.13 0.80
N VAL A 34 -9.28 1.36 0.41
CA VAL A 34 -7.88 1.80 0.39
C VAL A 34 -7.29 1.64 -1.00
N ASP A 35 -6.39 2.55 -1.34
CA ASP A 35 -5.59 2.54 -2.56
C ASP A 35 -4.25 3.26 -2.30
N SER A 36 -3.31 3.19 -3.22
CA SER A 36 -2.04 3.92 -3.14
C SER A 36 -1.57 4.49 -4.47
N CYS A 37 -0.82 5.60 -4.41
CA CYS A 37 -0.22 6.20 -5.60
C CYS A 37 1.15 6.86 -5.32
N GLY A 38 1.78 7.33 -6.41
CA GLY A 38 3.07 8.01 -6.42
C GLY A 38 2.91 9.44 -6.89
N THR A 39 3.72 10.36 -6.37
CA THR A 39 3.79 11.74 -6.89
C THR A 39 4.66 11.84 -8.16
N SER A 40 5.53 10.86 -8.40
CA SER A 40 6.32 10.71 -9.62
C SER A 40 5.86 9.49 -10.42
N ASP A 41 6.17 9.49 -11.72
CA ASP A 41 5.81 8.45 -12.69
C ASP A 41 6.95 7.44 -12.99
N TRP A 42 8.07 7.52 -12.28
CA TRP A 42 9.28 6.72 -12.56
C TRP A 42 9.07 5.20 -12.57
N HIS A 43 8.08 4.71 -11.82
CA HIS A 43 7.82 3.28 -11.61
C HIS A 43 6.42 2.86 -12.05
N LEU A 44 5.81 3.58 -13.01
CA LEU A 44 4.48 3.20 -13.51
C LEU A 44 4.49 1.78 -14.08
N GLY A 45 3.58 0.94 -13.56
CA GLY A 45 3.45 -0.47 -13.96
C GLY A 45 4.47 -1.41 -13.33
N GLU A 46 5.41 -0.91 -12.54
CA GLU A 46 6.35 -1.75 -11.79
C GLU A 46 5.69 -2.31 -10.52
N PRO A 47 6.08 -3.53 -10.10
CA PRO A 47 5.62 -4.08 -8.84
C PRO A 47 6.25 -3.36 -7.64
N PRO A 48 5.69 -3.52 -6.42
CA PRO A 48 6.34 -3.06 -5.20
C PRO A 48 7.75 -3.61 -5.04
N CYS A 49 8.62 -2.78 -4.46
CA CYS A 49 10.01 -3.07 -4.18
C CYS A 49 10.17 -4.41 -3.43
N PRO A 50 10.94 -5.40 -3.94
CA PRO A 50 11.03 -6.73 -3.35
C PRO A 50 11.50 -6.75 -1.89
N GLN A 51 12.36 -5.80 -1.49
CA GLN A 51 12.82 -5.63 -0.11
C GLN A 51 11.64 -5.30 0.82
N MET A 52 10.73 -4.44 0.35
CA MET A 52 9.55 -4.02 1.11
C MET A 52 8.51 -5.14 1.19
N VAL A 53 8.31 -5.89 0.10
CA VAL A 53 7.45 -7.09 0.11
C VAL A 53 7.94 -8.10 1.15
N ARG A 54 9.26 -8.39 1.18
CA ARG A 54 9.84 -9.28 2.21
C ARG A 54 9.67 -8.74 3.62
N ALA A 55 9.81 -7.42 3.81
CA ALA A 55 9.64 -6.80 5.12
C ALA A 55 8.18 -6.82 5.62
N ALA A 56 7.21 -6.68 4.72
CA ALA A 56 5.78 -6.81 5.01
C ALA A 56 5.43 -8.28 5.35
N ALA A 57 5.87 -9.22 4.53
CA ALA A 57 5.65 -10.66 4.73
C ALA A 57 6.23 -11.15 6.07
N ALA A 58 7.44 -10.69 6.45
CA ALA A 58 8.05 -11.00 7.74
C ALA A 58 7.24 -10.51 8.96
N ARG A 59 6.28 -9.60 8.75
CA ARG A 59 5.35 -9.09 9.77
C ARG A 59 3.93 -9.64 9.62
N GLY A 60 3.71 -10.56 8.70
CA GLY A 60 2.40 -11.16 8.45
C GLY A 60 1.44 -10.26 7.67
N TYR A 61 1.97 -9.37 6.84
CA TYR A 61 1.20 -8.56 5.90
C TYR A 61 1.48 -9.01 4.47
N ASP A 62 0.41 -9.11 3.68
CA ASP A 62 0.46 -9.24 2.22
C ASP A 62 0.69 -7.87 1.57
#